data_AF-A0A069PKB7-F1
#
_entry.id   AF-A0A069PKB7-F1
#
_cell.length_a   1.000
_cell.length_b   1.000
_cell.length_c   1.000
_cell.angle_alpha   90.00
_cell.angle_beta   90.00
_cell.angle_gamma   90.00
#
_symmetry.space_group_name_H-M   'P 1'
#
loop_
_entity.id
_entity.type
_entity.pdbx_description
1 polymer ?
#
loop_
_entity_poly.entity_id
_entity_poly.type
_entity_poly.pdbx_seq_one_letter_code
_entity_poly.pdbx_strand_id
1 'polypeptide(L)'
;MQAIGRYRATITAAPNFAYDRCTTRITPEDLKGTDLSSLRVALCGAEPVSARTMRAFVERFTSYGLDARALTPVYGLAENTLGLTFSPLGRGMRVDRISREQLAASNRAVPAAHDVDMLELVSCGAALPGNTVRIVDVDARDVPERVAGSIEFRSPSATAGYYRNAEQTGRLIRDGWLDTGDIGYLADGELFITGRAKDLVIRAGRHFFPMNWKSQFRACAVCGTVVSRCAACPMRRPVPTS
;
A
#
# COMPACT_ATOMS: atom_id res chain seq x y z
N MET A 1 11.41 -11.41 -15.48
CA MET A 1 12.56 -12.24 -15.03
C MET A 1 13.61 -12.43 -16.11
N GLN A 2 13.27 -12.97 -17.29
CA GLN A 2 14.23 -13.13 -18.41
C GLN A 2 14.99 -11.86 -18.80
N ALA A 3 14.31 -10.71 -18.88
CA ALA A 3 14.98 -9.43 -19.15
C ALA A 3 16.01 -9.05 -18.07
N ILE A 4 15.71 -9.32 -16.79
CA ILE A 4 16.64 -9.08 -15.68
C ILE A 4 17.89 -9.94 -15.88
N GLY A 5 17.73 -11.23 -16.14
CA GLY A 5 18.87 -12.12 -16.35
C GLY A 5 19.67 -11.81 -17.62
N ARG A 6 18.99 -11.56 -18.75
CA ARG A 6 19.64 -11.25 -20.03
C ARG A 6 20.45 -9.96 -19.98
N TYR A 7 19.90 -8.90 -19.41
CA TYR A 7 20.54 -7.57 -19.38
C TYR A 7 21.30 -7.31 -18.08
N ARG A 8 21.35 -8.30 -17.17
CA ARG A 8 21.92 -8.16 -15.82
C ARG A 8 21.39 -6.92 -15.09
N ALA A 9 20.08 -6.70 -15.17
CA ALA A 9 19.45 -5.53 -14.57
C ALA A 9 19.69 -5.52 -13.06
N THR A 10 20.02 -4.34 -12.52
CA THR A 10 20.35 -4.15 -11.11
C THR A 10 19.20 -3.55 -10.30
N ILE A 11 18.25 -2.89 -10.98
CA ILE A 11 17.08 -2.24 -10.39
C ILE A 11 15.85 -2.61 -11.20
N THR A 12 14.74 -2.91 -10.52
CA THR A 12 13.41 -3.04 -11.12
C THR A 12 12.36 -2.45 -10.19
N ALA A 13 11.20 -2.09 -10.73
CA ALA A 13 10.06 -1.60 -9.96
C ALA A 13 8.77 -2.22 -10.50
N ALA A 14 7.92 -2.70 -9.60
CA ALA A 14 6.62 -3.23 -9.97
C ALA A 14 5.64 -3.15 -8.78
N PRO A 15 4.33 -3.16 -9.04
CA PRO A 15 3.33 -3.32 -7.99
C PRO A 15 3.33 -4.75 -7.41
N ASN A 16 2.74 -4.94 -6.23
CA ASN A 16 2.71 -6.22 -5.53
C ASN A 16 2.12 -7.36 -6.38
N PHE A 17 1.06 -7.11 -7.14
CA PHE A 17 0.41 -8.09 -8.01
C PHE A 17 1.35 -8.61 -9.10
N ALA A 18 2.33 -7.82 -9.55
CA ALA A 18 3.27 -8.27 -10.57
C ALA A 18 4.23 -9.33 -10.00
N TYR A 19 4.66 -9.16 -8.74
CA TYR A 19 5.41 -10.17 -8.00
C TYR A 19 4.57 -11.44 -7.80
N ASP A 20 3.30 -11.30 -7.41
CA ASP A 20 2.37 -12.44 -7.26
C ASP A 20 2.15 -13.20 -8.59
N ARG A 21 2.03 -12.48 -9.70
CA ARG A 21 1.93 -13.11 -11.03
C ARG A 21 3.21 -13.85 -11.40
N CYS A 22 4.38 -13.38 -10.98
CA CYS A 22 5.63 -14.09 -11.21
C CYS A 22 5.67 -15.43 -10.44
N THR A 23 5.05 -15.51 -9.26
CA THR A 23 5.01 -16.76 -8.49
C THR A 23 4.02 -17.79 -9.04
N THR A 24 2.98 -17.34 -9.73
CA THR A 24 1.88 -18.21 -10.20
C THR A 24 1.96 -18.58 -11.68
N ARG A 25 2.52 -17.71 -12.55
CA ARG A 25 2.47 -17.92 -14.01
C ARG A 25 3.77 -18.35 -14.67
N ILE A 26 4.93 -18.07 -14.06
CA ILE A 26 6.22 -18.37 -14.68
C ILE A 26 6.52 -19.86 -14.46
N THR A 27 6.72 -20.62 -15.53
CA THR A 27 7.06 -22.05 -15.42
C THR A 27 8.58 -22.25 -15.21
N PRO A 28 9.03 -23.43 -14.75
CA PRO A 28 10.46 -23.73 -14.68
C PRO A 28 11.18 -23.62 -16.04
N GLU A 29 10.51 -23.95 -17.14
CA GLU A 29 11.09 -23.85 -18.50
C GLU A 29 11.33 -22.38 -18.88
N ASP A 30 10.44 -21.46 -18.50
CA ASP A 30 10.62 -20.01 -18.72
C ASP A 30 11.85 -19.44 -18.00
N LEU A 31 12.32 -20.12 -16.95
CA LEU A 31 13.45 -19.70 -16.11
C LEU A 31 14.76 -20.38 -16.47
N LYS A 32 14.76 -21.25 -17.48
CA LYS A 32 15.98 -21.95 -17.91
C LYS A 32 17.07 -20.95 -18.29
N GLY A 33 18.24 -21.08 -17.66
CA GLY A 33 19.38 -20.18 -17.86
C GLY A 33 19.21 -18.76 -17.28
N THR A 34 18.17 -18.51 -16.47
CA THR A 34 18.00 -17.21 -15.81
C THR A 34 18.88 -17.11 -14.56
N ASP A 35 19.68 -16.05 -14.49
CA ASP A 35 20.47 -15.64 -13.33
C ASP A 35 19.95 -14.27 -12.83
N LEU A 36 19.54 -14.19 -11.57
CA LEU A 36 19.01 -13.00 -10.93
C LEU A 36 19.99 -12.36 -9.95
N SER A 37 21.22 -12.86 -9.85
CA SER A 37 22.25 -12.36 -8.93
C SER A 37 22.64 -10.89 -9.15
N SER A 38 22.37 -10.34 -10.33
CA SER A 38 22.59 -8.92 -10.62
C SER A 38 21.58 -8.00 -9.92
N LEU A 39 20.41 -8.52 -9.55
CA LEU A 39 19.32 -7.70 -9.03
C LEU A 39 19.60 -7.27 -7.59
N ARG A 40 19.80 -5.96 -7.41
CA ARG A 40 20.14 -5.36 -6.11
C ARG A 40 18.97 -4.63 -5.46
N VAL A 41 18.04 -4.13 -6.28
CA VAL A 41 16.86 -3.38 -5.82
C VAL A 41 15.63 -3.80 -6.62
N ALA A 42 14.65 -4.36 -5.92
CA ALA A 42 13.34 -4.71 -6.44
C ALA A 42 12.29 -3.90 -5.70
N LEU A 43 11.94 -2.74 -6.26
CA LEU A 43 10.97 -1.82 -5.67
C LEU A 43 9.57 -2.44 -5.74
N CYS A 44 8.86 -2.44 -4.62
CA CYS A 44 7.46 -2.86 -4.52
C CYS A 44 6.63 -1.77 -3.87
N GLY A 45 5.64 -1.25 -4.59
CA GLY A 45 4.80 -0.13 -4.13
C GLY A 45 3.58 0.06 -5.03
N ALA A 46 3.01 1.27 -5.05
CA ALA A 46 1.78 1.65 -5.76
C ALA A 46 0.47 1.00 -5.26
N GLU A 47 0.56 -0.07 -4.48
CA GLU A 47 -0.55 -0.73 -3.79
C GLU A 47 -0.05 -1.34 -2.46
N PRO A 48 -0.94 -1.79 -1.55
CA PRO A 48 -0.52 -2.44 -0.31
C PRO A 48 0.42 -3.63 -0.57
N VAL A 49 1.61 -3.59 0.05
CA VAL A 49 2.62 -4.64 -0.11
C VAL A 49 2.28 -5.83 0.79
N SER A 50 2.16 -7.01 0.20
CA SER A 50 1.80 -8.24 0.89
C SER A 50 3.04 -9.01 1.32
N ALA A 51 3.25 -9.15 2.64
CA ALA A 51 4.35 -9.94 3.18
C ALA A 51 4.35 -11.39 2.65
N ARG A 52 3.16 -11.98 2.48
CA ARG A 52 2.98 -13.32 1.92
C ARG A 52 3.48 -13.40 0.46
N THR A 53 3.06 -12.46 -0.38
CA THR A 53 3.44 -12.41 -1.80
C THR A 53 4.96 -12.26 -1.93
N MET A 54 5.54 -11.34 -1.17
CA MET A 54 6.98 -11.09 -1.20
C MET A 54 7.79 -12.29 -0.69
N ARG A 55 7.33 -12.98 0.38
CA ARG A 55 7.95 -14.23 0.85
C ARG A 55 7.90 -15.34 -0.20
N ALA A 56 6.75 -15.56 -0.84
CA ALA A 56 6.61 -16.56 -1.91
C ALA A 56 7.47 -16.23 -3.14
N PHE A 57 7.64 -14.94 -3.45
CA PHE A 57 8.53 -14.51 -4.53
C PHE A 57 9.99 -14.84 -4.23
N VAL A 58 10.48 -14.53 -3.03
CA VAL A 58 11.84 -14.91 -2.61
C VAL A 58 12.03 -16.41 -2.69
N GLU A 59 11.15 -17.18 -2.04
CA GLU A 59 11.22 -18.64 -2.00
C GLU A 59 11.34 -19.25 -3.40
N ARG A 60 10.55 -18.76 -4.36
CA ARG A 60 10.56 -19.25 -5.74
C ARG A 60 11.84 -18.91 -6.50
N PHE A 61 12.41 -17.71 -6.28
CA PHE A 61 13.46 -17.16 -7.13
C PHE A 61 14.87 -17.20 -6.50
N THR A 62 15.01 -17.58 -5.23
CA THR A 62 16.32 -17.73 -4.56
C THR A 62 17.22 -18.74 -5.27
N SER A 63 16.69 -19.87 -5.75
CA SER A 63 17.46 -20.87 -6.51
C SER A 63 17.99 -20.35 -7.85
N TYR A 64 17.46 -19.23 -8.33
CA TYR A 64 17.91 -18.53 -9.54
C TYR A 64 18.81 -17.32 -9.22
N GLY A 65 19.32 -17.21 -7.99
CA GLY A 65 20.27 -16.19 -7.57
C GLY A 65 19.66 -14.90 -7.01
N LEU A 66 18.34 -14.84 -6.82
CA LEU A 66 17.71 -13.68 -6.17
C LEU A 66 18.11 -13.60 -4.70
N ASP A 67 18.72 -12.48 -4.30
CA ASP A 67 18.95 -12.13 -2.90
C ASP A 67 17.66 -11.52 -2.29
N ALA A 68 17.17 -12.09 -1.19
CA ALA A 68 16.00 -11.57 -0.48
C ALA A 68 16.16 -10.10 -0.05
N ARG A 69 17.41 -9.66 0.17
CA ARG A 69 17.77 -8.29 0.51
C ARG A 69 17.52 -7.29 -0.61
N ALA A 70 17.32 -7.77 -1.85
CA ALA A 70 16.96 -6.91 -2.97
C ALA A 70 15.53 -6.36 -2.84
N LEU A 71 14.64 -7.06 -2.13
CA LEU A 71 13.27 -6.60 -1.95
C LEU A 71 13.23 -5.28 -1.17
N THR A 72 12.69 -4.25 -1.82
CA THR A 72 12.68 -2.89 -1.30
C THR A 72 11.25 -2.34 -1.37
N PRO A 73 10.41 -2.61 -0.37
CA PRO A 73 9.10 -1.98 -0.30
C PRO A 73 9.23 -0.46 -0.17
N VAL A 74 8.38 0.26 -0.89
CA VAL A 74 8.36 1.72 -0.98
C VAL A 74 6.94 2.25 -0.97
N TYR A 75 6.80 3.53 -0.60
CA TYR A 75 5.54 4.25 -0.70
C TYR A 75 5.72 5.55 -1.49
N GLY A 76 4.70 5.90 -2.26
CA GLY A 76 4.76 6.95 -3.24
C GLY A 76 3.39 7.26 -3.83
N LEU A 77 3.24 8.47 -4.33
CA LEU A 77 2.00 9.02 -4.86
C LEU A 77 2.30 10.11 -5.89
N ALA A 78 1.36 10.35 -6.80
CA ALA A 78 1.51 11.34 -7.86
C ALA A 78 1.68 12.76 -7.30
N GLU A 79 1.04 13.06 -6.17
CA GLU A 79 1.14 14.33 -5.45
C GLU A 79 2.56 14.60 -4.91
N ASN A 80 3.43 13.59 -4.80
CA ASN A 80 4.86 13.74 -4.51
C ASN A 80 5.75 13.39 -5.71
N THR A 81 5.23 13.52 -6.94
CA THR A 81 5.87 13.11 -8.20
C THR A 81 6.03 11.60 -8.38
N LEU A 82 6.63 10.89 -7.42
CA LEU A 82 6.81 9.44 -7.50
C LEU A 82 6.93 8.78 -6.12
N GLY A 83 8.00 9.07 -5.38
CA GLY A 83 8.41 8.31 -4.19
C GLY A 83 8.50 9.19 -2.95
N LEU A 84 8.04 8.70 -1.81
CA LEU A 84 8.02 9.43 -0.54
C LEU A 84 8.86 8.71 0.53
N THR A 85 8.66 7.40 0.70
CA THR A 85 9.42 6.60 1.67
C THR A 85 10.04 5.36 1.02
N PHE A 86 11.26 5.03 1.44
CA PHE A 86 12.01 3.89 0.92
C PHE A 86 12.58 3.05 2.06
N SER A 87 12.45 1.73 1.94
CA SER A 87 13.19 0.81 2.81
C SER A 87 14.71 0.98 2.61
N PRO A 88 15.52 0.91 3.68
CA PRO A 88 16.97 0.87 3.58
C PRO A 88 17.45 -0.20 2.57
N LEU A 89 18.32 0.21 1.65
CA LEU A 89 18.84 -0.68 0.60
C LEU A 89 19.61 -1.85 1.20
N GLY A 90 19.39 -3.05 0.67
CA GLY A 90 20.11 -4.26 1.10
C GLY A 90 19.69 -4.81 2.46
N ARG A 91 18.68 -4.24 3.12
CA ARG A 91 18.09 -4.81 4.34
C ARG A 91 17.11 -5.95 4.01
N GLY A 92 16.41 -5.83 2.89
CA GLY A 92 15.22 -6.62 2.62
C GLY A 92 13.97 -6.10 3.32
N MET A 93 12.90 -6.88 3.21
CA MET A 93 11.58 -6.54 3.74
C MET A 93 11.55 -6.64 5.28
N ARG A 94 11.04 -5.58 5.92
CA ARG A 94 10.67 -5.58 7.35
C ARG A 94 9.16 -5.73 7.48
N VAL A 95 8.71 -6.59 8.39
CA VAL A 95 7.29 -6.86 8.66
C VAL A 95 7.01 -6.58 10.13
N ASP A 96 5.98 -5.80 10.40
CA ASP A 96 5.41 -5.63 11.75
C ASP A 96 4.20 -6.55 11.90
N ARG A 97 4.14 -7.26 13.03
CA ARG A 97 3.10 -8.23 13.37
C ARG A 97 2.26 -7.65 14.49
N ILE A 98 1.07 -7.18 14.15
CA ILE A 98 0.24 -6.42 15.08
C ILE A 98 -1.11 -7.10 15.31
N SER A 99 -1.74 -6.82 16.45
CA SER A 99 -3.09 -7.26 16.75
C SER A 99 -4.09 -6.49 15.89
N ARG A 100 -4.85 -7.22 15.07
CA ARG A 100 -5.96 -6.68 14.27
C ARG A 100 -7.03 -6.07 15.17
N GLU A 101 -7.32 -6.72 16.29
CA GLU A 101 -8.32 -6.26 17.25
C GLU A 101 -7.92 -4.91 17.87
N GLN A 102 -6.67 -4.80 18.35
CA GLN A 102 -6.19 -3.55 18.96
C GLN A 102 -6.15 -2.40 17.96
N LEU A 103 -5.74 -2.67 16.71
CA LEU A 103 -5.78 -1.68 15.65
C LEU A 103 -7.21 -1.20 15.38
N ALA A 104 -8.19 -2.12 15.32
CA ALA A 104 -9.58 -1.77 15.07
C ALA A 104 -10.26 -1.07 16.25
N ALA A 105 -9.89 -1.42 17.49
CA ALA A 105 -10.54 -0.89 18.70
C ALA A 105 -9.98 0.46 19.15
N SER A 106 -8.67 0.70 18.93
CA SER A 106 -7.96 1.84 19.52
C SER A 106 -7.10 2.62 18.54
N ASN A 107 -7.09 2.26 17.26
CA ASN A 107 -6.14 2.75 16.26
C ASN A 107 -4.67 2.54 16.67
N ARG A 108 -4.36 1.61 17.58
CA ARG A 108 -2.99 1.33 18.00
C ARG A 108 -2.48 0.03 17.38
N ALA A 109 -1.32 0.14 16.73
CA ALA A 109 -0.56 -0.98 16.20
C ALA A 109 0.20 -1.70 17.33
N VAL A 110 -0.51 -2.45 18.17
CA VAL A 110 0.10 -3.22 19.27
C VAL A 110 0.66 -4.54 18.74
N PRO A 111 1.88 -4.98 19.12
CA PRO A 111 2.41 -6.29 18.74
C PRO A 111 1.42 -7.42 19.03
N ALA A 112 1.25 -8.33 18.07
CA ALA A 112 0.36 -9.48 18.24
C ALA A 112 0.93 -10.47 19.26
N ALA A 113 0.14 -10.82 20.28
CA ALA A 113 0.52 -11.86 21.24
C ALA A 113 0.24 -13.28 20.70
N HIS A 114 -0.72 -13.43 19.79
CA HIS A 114 -1.24 -14.71 19.31
C HIS A 114 -1.45 -14.64 17.79
N ASP A 115 -1.26 -15.76 17.08
CA ASP A 115 -1.33 -15.79 15.61
C ASP A 115 -2.74 -15.56 15.04
N VAL A 116 -3.78 -15.93 15.79
CA VAL A 116 -5.19 -15.93 15.31
C VAL A 116 -5.70 -14.52 14.98
N ASP A 117 -5.20 -13.50 15.69
CA ASP A 117 -5.57 -12.09 15.50
C ASP A 117 -4.44 -11.26 14.88
N MET A 118 -3.44 -11.93 14.30
CA MET A 118 -2.28 -11.27 13.71
C MET A 118 -2.61 -10.62 12.37
N LEU A 119 -2.15 -9.39 12.19
CA LEU A 119 -2.03 -8.71 10.91
C LEU A 119 -0.55 -8.43 10.63
N GLU A 120 -0.07 -8.84 9.46
CA GLU A 120 1.26 -8.52 8.97
C GLU A 120 1.21 -7.26 8.11
N LEU A 121 1.95 -6.22 8.49
CA LEU A 121 2.12 -5.00 7.71
C LEU A 121 3.58 -4.86 7.30
N VAL A 122 3.79 -4.58 6.02
CA VAL A 122 5.13 -4.38 5.46
C VAL A 122 5.54 -2.92 5.66
N SER A 123 6.76 -2.71 6.18
CA SER A 123 7.34 -1.38 6.24
C SER A 123 7.61 -0.84 4.84
N CYS A 124 7.17 0.37 4.55
CA CYS A 124 7.54 1.15 3.37
C CYS A 124 8.80 2.02 3.61
N GLY A 125 9.47 1.84 4.75
CA GLY A 125 10.72 2.50 5.11
C GLY A 125 10.56 3.94 5.59
N ALA A 126 11.66 4.68 5.57
CA ALA A 126 11.73 6.04 6.10
C ALA A 126 11.55 7.07 4.98
N ALA A 127 11.17 8.30 5.36
CA ALA A 127 11.08 9.42 4.44
C ALA A 127 12.42 9.67 3.72
N LEU A 128 12.36 9.92 2.41
CA LEU A 128 13.54 10.29 1.64
C LEU A 128 14.13 11.63 2.14
N PRO A 129 15.44 11.88 1.98
CA PRO A 129 16.05 13.15 2.38
C PRO A 129 15.27 14.37 1.85
N GLY A 130 15.07 15.37 2.72
CA GLY A 130 14.29 16.57 2.41
C GLY A 130 12.77 16.40 2.43
N ASN A 131 12.27 15.16 2.59
CA ASN A 131 10.84 14.89 2.79
C ASN A 131 10.56 14.78 4.28
N THR A 132 9.37 15.20 4.70
CA THR A 132 8.87 15.00 6.06
C THR A 132 7.53 14.29 5.98
N VAL A 133 7.35 13.25 6.80
CA VAL A 133 6.10 12.50 6.92
C VAL A 133 5.66 12.57 8.37
N ARG A 134 4.36 12.79 8.59
CA ARG A 134 3.73 12.74 9.90
C ARG A 134 2.43 11.95 9.85
N ILE A 135 2.00 11.50 11.01
CA ILE A 135 0.70 10.87 11.20
C ILE A 135 -0.13 11.81 12.07
N VAL A 136 -1.35 12.10 11.64
CA VAL A 136 -2.25 13.01 12.34
C VAL A 136 -3.60 12.40 12.64
N ASP A 137 -4.25 12.88 13.70
CA ASP A 137 -5.63 12.59 14.02
C ASP A 137 -6.63 13.37 13.13
N VAL A 138 -7.92 13.26 13.46
CA VAL A 138 -9.00 13.92 12.75
C VAL A 138 -8.94 15.46 12.83
N ASP A 139 -8.31 15.99 13.89
CA ASP A 139 -8.13 17.42 14.15
C ASP A 139 -6.78 17.92 13.59
N ALA A 140 -6.09 17.11 12.78
CA ALA A 140 -4.77 17.40 12.21
C ALA A 140 -3.65 17.60 13.25
N ARG A 141 -3.77 16.97 14.42
CA ARG A 141 -2.74 16.96 15.46
C ARG A 141 -1.86 15.72 15.32
N ASP A 142 -0.55 15.89 15.50
CA ASP A 142 0.42 14.80 15.45
C ASP A 142 0.07 13.73 16.50
N VAL A 143 0.08 12.47 16.08
CA VAL A 143 -0.15 11.33 16.99
C VAL A 143 1.16 10.63 17.36
N PRO A 144 1.22 9.97 18.53
CA PRO A 144 2.39 9.19 18.92
C PRO A 144 2.70 8.03 17.98
N GLU A 145 3.91 7.49 18.11
CA GLU A 145 4.33 6.28 17.43
C GLU A 145 3.34 5.12 17.66
N ARG A 146 3.19 4.27 16.63
CA ARG A 146 2.27 3.13 16.60
C ARG A 146 0.78 3.51 16.74
N VAL A 147 0.42 4.78 16.65
CA VAL A 147 -0.97 5.22 16.50
C VAL A 147 -1.25 5.47 15.02
N ALA A 148 -2.29 4.81 14.50
CA ALA A 148 -2.73 4.94 13.13
C ALA A 148 -3.57 6.21 12.95
N GLY A 149 -3.30 6.93 11.87
CA GLY A 149 -3.96 8.17 11.52
C GLY A 149 -3.74 8.52 10.05
N SER A 150 -4.18 9.72 9.65
CA SER A 150 -3.98 10.24 8.31
C SER A 150 -2.50 10.53 8.08
N ILE A 151 -1.98 10.05 6.95
CA ILE A 151 -0.60 10.31 6.54
C ILE A 151 -0.57 11.68 5.85
N GLU A 152 0.22 12.59 6.41
CA GLU A 152 0.49 13.89 5.78
C GLU A 152 1.99 14.02 5.50
N PHE A 153 2.33 14.72 4.41
CA PHE A 153 3.73 14.93 4.04
C PHE A 153 4.02 16.36 3.60
N ARG A 154 5.29 16.72 3.69
CA ARG A 154 5.87 17.94 3.10
C ARG A 154 7.11 17.55 2.34
N SER A 155 7.24 18.06 1.12
CA SER A 155 8.32 17.66 0.23
C SER A 155 8.66 18.75 -0.79
N PRO A 156 9.92 18.91 -1.18
CA PRO A 156 10.30 19.75 -2.31
C PRO A 156 9.80 19.21 -3.66
N SER A 157 9.41 17.93 -3.73
CA SER A 157 8.85 17.28 -4.91
C SER A 157 7.31 17.23 -4.89
N ALA A 158 6.68 17.94 -3.95
CA ALA A 158 5.23 18.03 -3.87
C ALA A 158 4.64 18.79 -5.05
N THR A 159 3.45 18.38 -5.47
CA THR A 159 2.68 19.07 -6.50
C THR A 159 2.31 20.49 -6.07
N ALA A 160 2.21 21.41 -7.03
CA ALA A 160 1.63 22.73 -6.83
C ALA A 160 0.09 22.70 -6.67
N GLY A 161 -0.54 21.55 -6.93
CA GLY A 161 -1.97 21.34 -6.84
C GLY A 161 -2.56 20.64 -8.06
N TYR A 162 -3.89 20.50 -8.07
CA TYR A 162 -4.62 19.92 -9.19
C TYR A 162 -4.89 20.98 -10.26
N TYR A 163 -4.71 20.59 -11.53
CA TYR A 163 -4.90 21.48 -12.67
C TYR A 163 -6.34 22.03 -12.71
N ARG A 164 -6.47 23.37 -12.69
CA ARG A 164 -7.75 24.11 -12.72
C ARG A 164 -8.77 23.67 -11.66
N ASN A 165 -8.28 23.21 -10.50
CA ASN A 165 -9.15 22.76 -9.41
C ASN A 165 -8.66 23.31 -8.07
N ALA A 166 -8.91 24.61 -7.86
CA ALA A 166 -8.49 25.32 -6.65
C ALA A 166 -9.14 24.75 -5.38
N GLU A 167 -10.39 24.28 -5.47
CA GLU A 167 -11.10 23.69 -4.33
C GLU A 167 -10.41 22.40 -3.85
N GLN A 168 -10.14 21.44 -4.74
CA GLN A 168 -9.44 20.21 -4.35
C GLN A 168 -8.00 20.49 -3.95
N THR A 169 -7.34 21.48 -4.57
CA THR A 169 -5.99 21.90 -4.18
C THR A 169 -5.95 22.45 -2.76
N GLY A 170 -6.92 23.30 -2.38
CA GLY A 170 -7.02 23.83 -1.02
C GLY A 170 -7.39 22.77 0.03
N ARG A 171 -8.05 21.68 -0.38
CA ARG A 171 -8.29 20.52 0.50
C ARG A 171 -7.06 19.63 0.66
N LEU A 172 -6.24 19.52 -0.39
CA LEU A 172 -5.01 18.74 -0.42
C LEU A 172 -3.93 19.39 0.44
N ILE A 173 -3.71 20.70 0.28
CA ILE A 173 -2.61 21.44 0.89
C ILE A 173 -3.14 22.27 2.07
N ARG A 174 -2.73 21.93 3.30
CA ARG A 174 -3.08 22.64 4.54
C ARG A 174 -1.82 23.00 5.31
N ASP A 175 -1.56 24.29 5.52
CA ASP A 175 -0.37 24.78 6.24
C ASP A 175 0.96 24.19 5.74
N GLY A 176 1.06 23.98 4.42
CA GLY A 176 2.24 23.39 3.77
C GLY A 176 2.35 21.86 3.87
N TRP A 177 1.37 21.20 4.47
CA TRP A 177 1.23 19.74 4.50
C TRP A 177 0.23 19.25 3.47
N LEU A 178 0.54 18.12 2.83
CA LEU A 178 -0.31 17.46 1.86
C LEU A 178 -0.90 16.19 2.47
N ASP A 179 -2.23 16.08 2.42
CA ASP A 179 -2.97 14.87 2.83
C ASP A 179 -2.91 13.82 1.72
N THR A 180 -2.37 12.64 2.02
CA THR A 180 -2.27 11.56 1.03
C THR A 180 -3.60 10.85 0.79
N GLY A 181 -4.55 10.99 1.71
CA GLY A 181 -5.77 10.18 1.76
C GLY A 181 -5.55 8.73 2.22
N ASP A 182 -4.33 8.38 2.63
CA ASP A 182 -3.95 7.08 3.15
C ASP A 182 -3.84 7.11 4.68
N ILE A 183 -4.08 5.96 5.31
CA ILE A 183 -4.01 5.76 6.76
C ILE A 183 -2.83 4.84 7.07
N GLY A 184 -2.03 5.24 8.06
CA GLY A 184 -0.89 4.46 8.50
C GLY A 184 -0.38 4.90 9.86
N TYR A 185 0.70 4.28 10.30
CA TYR A 185 1.42 4.66 11.51
C TYR A 185 2.92 4.65 11.25
N LEU A 186 3.66 5.35 12.12
CA LEU A 186 5.11 5.26 12.18
C LEU A 186 5.51 4.28 13.28
N ALA A 187 6.54 3.46 13.02
CA ALA A 187 7.24 2.68 14.02
C ALA A 187 8.75 2.64 13.71
N ASP A 188 9.58 2.98 14.69
CA ASP A 188 11.04 3.15 14.59
C ASP A 188 11.45 4.03 13.39
N GLY A 189 10.72 5.12 13.15
CA GLY A 189 10.96 6.04 12.04
C GLY A 189 10.56 5.53 10.64
N GLU A 190 9.90 4.37 10.56
CA GLU A 190 9.43 3.78 9.30
C GLU A 190 7.91 3.80 9.19
N LEU A 191 7.41 3.95 7.96
CA LEU A 191 6.00 4.06 7.64
C LEU A 191 5.37 2.69 7.35
N PHE A 192 4.24 2.41 8.00
CA PHE A 192 3.41 1.24 7.75
C PHE A 192 2.01 1.67 7.30
N ILE A 193 1.62 1.23 6.10
CA ILE A 193 0.32 1.59 5.51
C ILE A 193 -0.73 0.57 5.96
N THR A 194 -1.86 1.06 6.47
CA THR A 194 -2.98 0.22 6.93
C THR A 194 -4.15 0.20 5.95
N GLY A 195 -4.28 1.23 5.10
CA GLY A 195 -5.28 1.30 4.04
C GLY A 195 -5.50 2.71 3.51
N ARG A 196 -6.52 2.86 2.66
CA ARG A 196 -7.01 4.15 2.16
C ARG A 196 -8.21 4.60 2.95
N ALA A 197 -8.29 5.88 3.26
CA ALA A 197 -9.40 6.43 4.02
C ALA A 197 -10.75 6.41 3.25
N LYS A 198 -10.70 6.40 1.90
CA LYS A 198 -11.89 6.28 1.02
C LYS A 198 -12.33 4.83 0.76
N ASP A 199 -11.41 3.87 0.77
CA ASP A 199 -11.71 2.45 0.50
C ASP A 199 -12.12 1.69 1.76
N LEU A 200 -12.30 2.42 2.85
CA LEU A 200 -12.70 1.88 4.13
C LEU A 200 -14.21 1.60 4.16
N VAL A 201 -14.61 0.45 3.62
CA VAL A 201 -15.96 -0.12 3.74
C VAL A 201 -15.90 -1.39 4.57
N ILE A 202 -16.85 -1.56 5.50
CA ILE A 202 -16.88 -2.72 6.39
C ILE A 202 -18.22 -3.44 6.37
N ARG A 203 -18.18 -4.77 6.19
CA ARG A 203 -19.24 -5.68 6.64
C ARG A 203 -18.74 -7.09 6.95
N ALA A 204 -19.21 -7.64 8.09
CA ALA A 204 -19.14 -9.05 8.49
C ALA A 204 -17.75 -9.68 8.69
N GLY A 205 -16.83 -8.96 9.35
CA GLY A 205 -15.95 -9.61 10.34
C GLY A 205 -14.43 -9.33 10.32
N ARG A 206 -13.82 -8.15 10.36
CA ARG A 206 -14.15 -6.74 10.64
C ARG A 206 -12.93 -5.93 10.17
N HIS A 207 -13.14 -4.83 9.47
CA HIS A 207 -12.50 -3.56 9.83
C HIS A 207 -13.60 -2.78 10.60
N PHE A 208 -13.41 -1.58 11.14
CA PHE A 208 -14.47 -0.56 11.33
C PHE A 208 -13.73 0.71 11.74
N PHE A 209 -13.74 1.78 10.93
CA PHE A 209 -13.45 3.13 11.45
C PHE A 209 -14.75 3.95 11.42
N PRO A 210 -15.50 4.02 12.54
CA PRO A 210 -16.56 5.00 12.71
C PRO A 210 -16.23 5.88 13.93
N MET A 211 -16.23 7.20 13.87
CA MET A 211 -17.13 8.08 13.12
C MET A 211 -16.40 9.38 12.73
N ASN A 212 -16.62 9.88 11.51
CA ASN A 212 -16.03 11.10 10.93
C ASN A 212 -14.50 11.13 10.88
N TRP A 213 -13.87 10.59 9.82
CA TRP A 213 -12.41 10.73 9.72
C TRP A 213 -11.94 12.13 9.24
N LYS A 214 -12.84 12.97 8.68
CA LYS A 214 -12.73 14.45 8.63
C LYS A 214 -14.02 15.18 8.20
N SER A 215 -14.96 14.52 7.53
CA SER A 215 -16.39 14.89 7.38
C SER A 215 -17.02 13.90 6.39
N GLN A 216 -18.08 13.21 6.81
CA GLN A 216 -18.81 12.24 5.99
C GLN A 216 -19.16 12.80 4.60
N PHE A 217 -18.80 12.06 3.54
CA PHE A 217 -19.29 12.33 2.18
C PHE A 217 -20.82 12.42 2.23
N ARG A 218 -21.36 13.60 1.91
CA ARG A 218 -22.79 13.81 1.75
C ARG A 218 -23.35 12.84 0.70
N ALA A 219 -24.40 12.11 1.10
CA ALA A 219 -25.37 11.37 0.28
C ALA A 219 -24.91 10.07 -0.41
N CYS A 220 -25.43 8.92 0.06
CA CYS A 220 -26.36 8.13 -0.75
C CYS A 220 -27.15 7.14 0.12
N ALA A 221 -28.47 7.23 0.03
CA ALA A 221 -29.44 6.35 0.67
C ALA A 221 -29.75 5.14 -0.24
N VAL A 222 -30.31 4.10 0.40
CA VAL A 222 -31.12 3.00 -0.18
C VAL A 222 -30.39 1.70 -0.55
N CYS A 223 -30.70 0.66 0.24
CA CYS A 223 -30.99 -0.75 -0.09
C CYS A 223 -30.00 -1.47 -1.02
N GLY A 224 -29.26 -2.50 -0.60
CA GLY A 224 -29.80 -3.78 -0.16
C GLY A 224 -29.78 -4.76 -1.34
N THR A 225 -28.83 -5.71 -1.33
CA THR A 225 -28.92 -7.14 -1.73
C THR A 225 -27.53 -7.68 -2.11
N VAL A 226 -27.31 -8.93 -1.70
CA VAL A 226 -26.15 -9.82 -1.88
C VAL A 226 -25.84 -10.07 -3.36
N VAL A 227 -24.56 -10.08 -3.75
CA VAL A 227 -24.12 -10.80 -4.97
C VAL A 227 -22.79 -11.53 -4.74
N SER A 228 -22.91 -12.83 -4.52
CA SER A 228 -21.90 -13.85 -4.73
C SER A 228 -21.66 -14.08 -6.24
N ARG A 229 -20.39 -14.30 -6.62
CA ARG A 229 -19.87 -14.94 -7.85
C ARG A 229 -20.83 -15.11 -9.06
N CYS A 230 -20.46 -14.57 -10.22
CA CYS A 230 -20.28 -15.34 -11.47
C CYS A 230 -19.99 -14.45 -12.69
N ALA A 231 -19.44 -15.10 -13.72
CA ALA A 231 -19.02 -14.55 -15.00
C ALA A 231 -20.19 -14.12 -15.93
N ALA A 232 -19.87 -13.17 -16.81
CA ALA A 232 -20.43 -12.76 -18.12
C ALA A 232 -21.83 -13.23 -18.58
N CYS A 233 -22.66 -12.28 -19.05
CA CYS A 233 -23.33 -12.26 -20.38
C CYS A 233 -24.18 -10.96 -20.57
N PRO A 234 -24.29 -10.34 -21.76
CA PRO A 234 -25.09 -9.13 -21.98
C PRO A 234 -26.54 -9.48 -22.36
N MET A 235 -27.53 -8.72 -21.87
CA MET A 235 -28.94 -8.86 -22.32
C MET A 235 -29.54 -7.56 -22.87
N ARG A 236 -30.23 -7.77 -24.00
CA ARG A 236 -30.99 -6.83 -24.85
C ARG A 236 -32.15 -6.16 -24.10
N ARG A 237 -32.53 -4.97 -24.56
CA ARG A 237 -33.74 -4.24 -24.16
C ARG A 237 -35.02 -4.87 -24.74
N PRO A 238 -36.15 -4.89 -24.01
CA PRO A 238 -37.45 -5.14 -24.60
C PRO A 238 -38.12 -3.83 -25.08
N VAL A 239 -38.87 -3.94 -26.16
CA VAL A 239 -39.77 -2.94 -26.74
C VAL A 239 -41.12 -3.00 -25.99
N PRO A 240 -41.79 -1.89 -25.67
CA PRO A 240 -43.17 -1.92 -25.21
C PRO A 240 -44.13 -1.91 -26.40
N THR A 241 -45.08 -2.84 -26.39
CA THR A 241 -46.29 -2.83 -27.21
C THR A 241 -47.39 -2.00 -26.55
N SER A 242 -48.25 -1.47 -27.43
CA SER A 242 -49.49 -0.70 -27.25
C SER A 242 -49.32 0.78 -26.92
#